data_AF-A0A1G1CQL8-F1
#
_entry.id   AF-A0A1G1CQL8-F1
#
_cell.length_a   1.000
_cell.length_b   1.000
_cell.length_c   1.000
_cell.angle_alpha   90.00
_cell.angle_beta   90.00
_cell.angle_gamma   90.00
#
_symmetry.space_group_name_H-M   'P 1'
#
loop_
_entity.id
_entity.type
_entity.pdbx_description
1 polymer ?
#
loop_
_entity_poly.entity_id
_entity_poly.type
_entity_poly.pdbx_seq_one_letter_code
_entity_poly.pdbx_strand_id
1 'polypeptide(L)'
;MNDKQTTVQELKERVKQFRAERGWTDTDQKDVAISICLEAAELLEHFQWVKTEEVKDHSRWRQAVAEEMADVLFLLMELAEQFDIDLAKAFQAKVTKQANKYPLSEFNPSKSKQELRQAYYRIKSKTRTDHPFAEEKEHDS
;
A
#
# COMPACT_ATOMS: atom_id res chain seq x y z
N MET A 1 1.75 22.69 -1.44
CA MET A 1 1.75 21.67 -0.35
C MET A 1 3.09 20.95 -0.40
N ASN A 2 3.59 20.42 0.72
CA ASN A 2 4.84 19.63 0.74
C ASN A 2 4.80 18.59 1.87
N ASP A 3 5.43 17.44 1.65
CA ASP A 3 5.35 16.27 2.53
C ASP A 3 5.81 16.52 3.97
N LYS A 4 6.63 17.54 4.22
CA LYS A 4 7.18 17.80 5.56
C LYS A 4 6.17 18.51 6.49
N GLN A 5 5.15 19.13 5.92
CA GLN A 5 4.25 20.02 6.66
C GLN A 5 2.78 19.69 6.42
N THR A 6 2.48 19.05 5.29
CA THR A 6 1.10 18.68 4.93
C THR A 6 0.68 17.41 5.66
N THR A 7 -0.40 17.52 6.42
CA THR A 7 -1.05 16.41 7.12
C THR A 7 -1.98 15.63 6.18
N VAL A 8 -2.30 14.39 6.56
CA VAL A 8 -3.28 13.57 5.84
C VAL A 8 -4.66 14.24 5.83
N GLN A 9 -5.03 14.94 6.90
CA GLN A 9 -6.30 15.66 6.98
C GLN A 9 -6.38 16.81 5.97
N GLU A 10 -5.28 17.56 5.77
CA GLU A 10 -5.24 18.61 4.75
C GLU A 10 -5.37 18.05 3.33
N LEU A 11 -4.86 16.85 3.06
CA LEU A 11 -5.06 16.17 1.77
C LEU A 11 -6.53 15.76 1.58
N LYS A 12 -7.16 15.16 2.59
CA LYS A 12 -8.60 14.80 2.56
C LYS A 12 -9.47 16.03 2.30
N GLU A 13 -9.22 17.13 3.01
CA GLU A 13 -9.99 18.37 2.85
C GLU A 13 -9.76 18.99 1.46
N ARG A 14 -8.52 18.96 0.95
CA ARG A 14 -8.23 19.47 -0.40
C ARG A 14 -9.01 18.72 -1.49
N VAL A 15 -9.10 17.39 -1.37
CA VAL A 15 -9.88 16.53 -2.29
C VAL A 15 -11.38 16.81 -2.14
N LYS A 16 -11.88 16.86 -0.91
CA LYS A 16 -13.28 17.19 -0.62
C LYS A 16 -13.70 18.53 -1.22
N GLN A 17 -12.90 19.58 -1.01
CA GLN A 17 -13.15 20.90 -1.58
C GLN A 17 -13.13 20.85 -3.12
N PHE A 18 -12.12 20.21 -3.71
CA PHE A 18 -12.00 20.08 -5.17
C PHE A 18 -13.24 19.42 -5.80
N ARG A 19 -13.76 18.36 -5.16
CA ARG A 19 -14.98 17.65 -5.59
C ARG A 19 -16.22 18.52 -5.41
N ALA A 20 -16.35 19.19 -4.27
CA ALA A 20 -17.48 20.08 -3.97
C ALA A 20 -17.58 21.24 -4.98
N GLU A 21 -16.46 21.86 -5.34
CA GLU A 21 -16.39 22.91 -6.37
C GLU A 21 -16.92 22.46 -7.75
N ARG A 22 -16.95 21.15 -8.00
CA ARG A 22 -17.42 20.54 -9.26
C ARG A 22 -18.79 19.86 -9.14
N GLY A 23 -19.41 19.92 -7.96
CA GLY A 23 -20.67 19.20 -7.69
C GLY A 23 -20.51 17.67 -7.72
N TRP A 24 -19.31 17.14 -7.52
CA TRP A 24 -19.05 15.71 -7.50
C TRP A 24 -19.30 15.12 -6.10
N THR A 25 -20.49 15.35 -5.56
CA THR A 25 -20.85 14.93 -4.19
C THR A 25 -21.41 13.52 -4.12
N ASP A 26 -21.81 12.95 -5.26
CA ASP A 26 -22.64 11.74 -5.31
C ASP A 26 -21.89 10.52 -5.90
N THR A 27 -20.55 10.52 -5.89
CA THR A 27 -19.76 9.37 -6.35
C THR A 27 -19.92 8.18 -5.41
N ASP A 28 -20.30 7.01 -5.94
CA ASP A 28 -20.45 5.76 -5.18
C ASP A 28 -19.11 5.24 -4.66
N GLN A 29 -19.05 4.82 -3.39
CA GLN A 29 -17.85 4.26 -2.75
C GLN A 29 -17.26 3.07 -3.52
N LYS A 30 -18.13 2.24 -4.12
CA LYS A 30 -17.73 1.09 -4.93
C LYS A 30 -16.96 1.56 -6.16
N ASP A 31 -17.43 2.61 -6.81
CA ASP A 31 -16.81 3.13 -8.03
C ASP A 31 -15.46 3.77 -7.70
N VAL A 32 -15.35 4.49 -6.57
CA VAL A 32 -14.05 4.99 -6.08
C VAL A 32 -13.08 3.84 -5.82
N ALA A 33 -13.53 2.73 -5.20
CA ALA A 33 -12.69 1.56 -4.95
C ALA A 33 -12.23 0.88 -6.26
N ILE A 34 -13.08 0.85 -7.29
CA ILE A 34 -12.70 0.38 -8.63
C ILE A 34 -11.64 1.31 -9.23
N SER A 35 -11.85 2.62 -9.18
CA SER A 35 -10.89 3.60 -9.71
C SER A 35 -9.52 3.48 -9.03
N ILE A 36 -9.44 3.24 -7.72
CA ILE A 36 -8.15 3.00 -7.04
C ILE A 36 -7.39 1.85 -7.69
N CYS A 37 -8.09 0.77 -8.07
CA CYS A 37 -7.47 -0.36 -8.75
C CYS A 37 -7.05 -0.04 -10.19
N LEU A 38 -7.79 0.84 -10.89
CA LEU A 38 -7.45 1.29 -12.23
C LEU A 38 -6.18 2.15 -12.21
N GLU A 39 -6.10 3.19 -11.37
CA GLU A 39 -4.90 4.03 -11.27
C GLU A 39 -3.68 3.24 -10.77
N ALA A 40 -3.90 2.26 -9.89
CA ALA A 40 -2.83 1.37 -9.47
C ALA A 40 -2.32 0.45 -10.62
N ALA A 41 -3.19 0.15 -11.59
CA ALA A 41 -2.80 -0.55 -12.80
C ALA A 41 -2.07 0.38 -13.78
N GLU A 42 -2.50 1.64 -13.95
CA GLU A 42 -1.79 2.65 -14.75
C GLU A 42 -0.37 2.89 -14.21
N LEU A 43 -0.22 3.00 -12.88
CA LEU A 43 1.08 3.01 -12.21
C LEU A 43 1.94 1.78 -12.56
N LEU A 44 1.33 0.59 -12.65
CA LEU A 44 2.03 -0.65 -13.00
C LEU A 44 2.51 -0.66 -14.46
N GLU A 45 1.79 -0.01 -15.38
CA GLU A 45 2.14 0.03 -16.81
C GLU A 45 3.54 0.62 -17.06
N HIS A 46 3.95 1.59 -16.25
CA HIS A 46 5.31 2.15 -16.30
C HIS A 46 6.43 1.12 -16.05
N PHE A 47 6.12 -0.04 -15.48
CA PHE A 47 7.08 -1.08 -15.12
C PHE A 47 6.94 -2.37 -15.94
N GLN A 48 5.87 -2.54 -16.72
CA GLN A 48 5.51 -3.84 -17.32
C GLN A 48 6.59 -4.41 -18.26
N TRP A 49 7.30 -3.55 -19.01
CA TRP A 49 8.28 -3.94 -20.03
C TRP A 49 9.69 -3.40 -19.78
N VAL A 50 9.95 -2.90 -18.56
CA VAL A 50 11.18 -2.20 -18.20
C VAL A 50 12.09 -3.12 -17.39
N LYS A 51 13.38 -3.20 -17.72
CA LYS A 51 14.35 -3.93 -16.89
C LYS A 51 14.67 -3.17 -15.61
N THR A 52 14.99 -3.90 -14.55
CA THR A 52 15.34 -3.32 -13.24
C THR A 52 16.44 -2.26 -13.33
N GLU A 53 17.43 -2.47 -14.20
CA GLU A 53 18.56 -1.55 -14.42
C GLU A 53 18.10 -0.25 -15.08
N GLU A 54 17.13 -0.34 -15.99
CA GLU A 54 16.54 0.83 -16.61
C GLU A 54 15.80 1.61 -15.54
N VAL A 55 14.97 0.95 -14.70
CA VAL A 55 14.23 1.59 -13.56
C VAL A 55 15.13 2.47 -12.68
N LYS A 56 16.41 2.14 -12.56
CA LYS A 56 17.39 2.89 -11.76
C LYS A 56 17.78 4.25 -12.35
N ASP A 57 17.56 4.51 -13.63
CA ASP A 57 17.66 5.86 -14.21
C ASP A 57 16.28 6.53 -14.18
N HIS A 58 15.85 6.93 -12.99
CA HIS A 58 14.47 7.37 -12.78
C HIS A 58 14.12 8.74 -13.33
N SER A 59 15.11 9.47 -13.83
CA SER A 59 14.94 10.84 -14.28
C SER A 59 13.87 10.99 -15.37
N ARG A 60 13.77 10.02 -16.29
CA ARG A 60 12.85 10.06 -17.45
C ARG A 60 11.39 9.72 -17.16
N TRP A 61 11.09 8.91 -16.14
CA TRP A 61 9.71 8.51 -15.81
C TRP A 61 9.24 8.98 -14.44
N ARG A 62 10.09 9.64 -13.65
CA ARG A 62 9.73 10.08 -12.30
C ARG A 62 8.46 10.93 -12.28
N GLN A 63 8.27 11.78 -13.28
CA GLN A 63 7.08 12.62 -13.36
C GLN A 63 5.82 11.79 -13.61
N ALA A 64 5.83 10.91 -14.62
CA ALA A 64 4.69 10.06 -14.95
C ALA A 64 4.34 9.12 -13.77
N VAL A 65 5.34 8.49 -13.16
CA VAL A 65 5.14 7.69 -11.94
C VAL A 65 4.55 8.51 -10.79
N ALA A 66 4.97 9.77 -10.64
CA ALA A 66 4.44 10.63 -9.60
C ALA A 66 2.99 11.04 -9.84
N GLU A 67 2.56 11.17 -11.11
CA GLU A 67 1.17 11.44 -11.50
C GLU A 67 0.28 10.26 -11.11
N GLU A 68 0.63 9.04 -11.53
CA GLU A 68 -0.16 7.84 -11.17
C GLU A 68 -0.19 7.56 -9.66
N MET A 69 0.92 7.81 -8.96
CA MET A 69 0.95 7.74 -7.49
C MET A 69 0.03 8.78 -6.84
N ALA A 70 -0.08 9.97 -7.43
CA ALA A 70 -0.95 11.02 -6.94
C ALA A 70 -2.42 10.69 -7.22
N ASP A 71 -2.76 10.04 -8.33
CA ASP A 71 -4.11 9.63 -8.66
C ASP A 71 -4.62 8.53 -7.71
N VAL A 72 -3.78 7.51 -7.44
CA VAL A 72 -4.06 6.52 -6.38
C VAL A 72 -4.27 7.21 -5.02
N LEU A 73 -3.42 8.17 -4.67
CA LEU A 73 -3.53 8.89 -3.39
C LEU A 73 -4.81 9.74 -3.33
N PHE A 74 -5.17 10.44 -4.41
CA PHE A 74 -6.37 11.27 -4.51
C PHE A 74 -7.62 10.44 -4.20
N LEU A 75 -7.75 9.28 -4.86
CA LEU A 75 -8.89 8.39 -4.67
C LEU A 75 -8.89 7.73 -3.28
N LEU A 76 -7.72 7.43 -2.70
CA LEU A 76 -7.63 6.98 -1.32
C LEU A 76 -8.09 8.05 -0.33
N MET A 77 -7.75 9.32 -0.55
CA MET A 77 -8.23 10.43 0.29
C MET A 77 -9.74 10.61 0.15
N GLU A 78 -10.25 10.53 -1.08
CA GLU A 78 -11.69 10.56 -1.35
C GLU A 78 -12.41 9.47 -0.57
N LEU A 79 -11.97 8.22 -0.71
CA LEU A 79 -12.61 7.08 -0.06
C LEU A 79 -12.51 7.16 1.47
N ALA A 80 -11.34 7.54 2.00
CA ALA A 80 -11.15 7.75 3.42
C ALA A 80 -12.06 8.85 3.97
N GLU A 81 -12.37 9.88 3.19
CA GLU A 81 -13.32 10.91 3.60
C GLU A 81 -14.77 10.43 3.56
N GLN A 82 -15.17 9.69 2.52
CA GLN A 82 -16.53 9.15 2.43
C GLN A 82 -16.86 8.18 3.58
N PHE A 83 -15.88 7.48 4.14
CA PHE A 83 -16.04 6.53 5.25
C PHE A 83 -15.67 7.09 6.63
N ASP A 84 -15.33 8.38 6.74
CA ASP A 84 -14.83 9.00 7.99
C ASP A 84 -13.65 8.23 8.63
N ILE A 85 -12.71 7.82 7.79
CA ILE A 85 -11.53 7.07 8.22
C ILE A 85 -10.41 8.05 8.62
N ASP A 86 -9.93 7.91 9.85
CA ASP A 86 -8.62 8.43 10.28
C ASP A 86 -7.52 7.51 9.71
N LEU A 87 -7.06 7.87 8.52
CA LEU A 87 -6.11 7.06 7.78
C LEU A 87 -4.72 7.02 8.44
N ALA A 88 -4.32 8.08 9.16
CA ALA A 88 -3.07 8.11 9.90
C ALA A 88 -3.09 7.11 11.06
N LYS A 89 -4.18 7.06 11.82
CA LYS A 89 -4.39 6.05 12.88
C LYS A 89 -4.48 4.64 12.31
N ALA A 90 -5.18 4.45 11.19
CA ALA A 90 -5.27 3.15 10.52
C ALA A 90 -3.89 2.66 10.05
N PHE A 91 -3.07 3.55 9.49
CA PHE A 91 -1.69 3.26 9.10
C PHE A 91 -0.83 2.86 10.30
N GLN A 92 -0.89 3.62 11.41
CA GLN A 92 -0.14 3.29 12.62
C GLN A 92 -0.52 1.91 13.17
N ALA A 93 -1.82 1.59 13.23
CA ALA A 93 -2.29 0.28 13.65
C ALA A 93 -1.80 -0.84 12.71
N LYS A 94 -1.73 -0.59 11.40
CA LYS A 94 -1.16 -1.53 10.42
C LYS A 94 0.34 -1.75 10.67
N VAL A 95 1.11 -0.70 10.95
CA VAL A 95 2.55 -0.81 11.27
C VAL A 95 2.76 -1.67 12.52
N THR A 96 2.01 -1.43 13.61
CA THR A 96 2.09 -2.27 14.81
C THR A 96 1.77 -3.74 14.53
N LYS A 97 0.71 -4.01 13.76
CA LYS A 97 0.37 -5.38 13.33
C LYS A 97 1.48 -6.02 12.50
N GLN A 98 2.13 -5.26 11.61
CA GLN A 98 3.23 -5.76 10.79
C GLN A 98 4.49 -6.02 11.63
N ALA A 99 4.80 -5.17 12.61
CA ALA A 99 5.93 -5.38 13.53
C ALA A 99 5.75 -6.64 14.39
N ASN A 100 4.52 -6.90 14.85
CA ASN A 100 4.21 -8.13 15.58
C ASN A 100 4.28 -9.36 14.66
N LYS A 101 3.83 -9.23 13.41
CA LYS A 101 3.86 -10.32 12.42
C LYS A 101 5.29 -10.63 11.93
N TYR A 102 6.15 -9.63 11.84
CA TYR A 102 7.52 -9.72 11.36
C TYR A 102 8.47 -9.10 12.40
N PRO A 103 8.75 -9.81 13.51
CA PRO A 103 9.50 -9.25 14.63
C PRO A 103 10.98 -9.03 14.29
N LEU A 104 11.61 -8.03 14.93
CA LEU A 104 13.04 -7.71 14.74
C LEU A 104 13.98 -8.88 15.06
N SER A 105 13.60 -9.79 15.95
CA SER A 105 14.37 -11.00 16.25
C SER A 105 14.58 -11.90 15.02
N GLU A 106 13.65 -11.86 14.08
CA GLU A 106 13.64 -12.68 12.86
C GLU A 106 13.88 -11.86 11.59
N PHE A 107 13.42 -10.61 11.54
CA PHE A 107 13.49 -9.72 10.38
C PHE A 107 14.35 -8.50 10.70
N ASN A 108 15.66 -8.65 10.56
CA ASN A 108 16.60 -7.54 10.74
C ASN A 108 17.77 -7.62 9.73
N PRO A 109 18.54 -6.53 9.56
CA PRO A 109 19.61 -6.47 8.56
C PRO A 109 20.77 -7.45 8.74
N SER A 110 20.92 -8.06 9.93
CA SER A 110 21.98 -9.07 10.17
C SER A 110 21.64 -10.44 9.59
N LYS A 111 20.37 -10.69 9.23
CA LYS A 111 19.89 -11.96 8.68
C LYS A 111 20.17 -12.06 7.18
N SER A 112 20.62 -13.23 6.76
CA SER A 112 20.78 -13.54 5.34
C SER A 112 19.43 -13.57 4.63
N LYS A 113 19.43 -13.35 3.30
CA LYS A 113 18.21 -13.46 2.47
C LYS A 113 17.55 -14.83 2.61
N GLN A 114 18.34 -15.88 2.80
CA GLN A 114 17.84 -17.24 2.99
C GLN A 114 17.09 -17.37 4.32
N GLU A 115 17.66 -16.90 5.43
CA GLU A 115 17.00 -16.88 6.74
C GLU A 115 15.69 -16.07 6.72
N LEU A 116 15.72 -14.88 6.13
CA LEU A 116 14.53 -14.02 5.99
C LEU A 116 13.41 -14.71 5.19
N ARG A 117 13.78 -15.39 4.09
CA ARG A 117 12.83 -16.14 3.26
C ARG A 117 12.23 -17.32 4.03
N GLN A 118 13.04 -18.06 4.79
CA GLN A 118 12.57 -19.17 5.61
C GLN A 118 11.59 -18.69 6.69
N ALA A 119 11.95 -17.64 7.44
CA ALA A 119 11.07 -17.04 8.44
C ALA A 119 9.76 -16.53 7.82
N TYR A 120 9.84 -15.87 6.66
CA TYR A 120 8.66 -15.37 5.93
C TYR A 120 7.69 -16.50 5.59
N TYR A 121 8.18 -17.60 5.03
CA TYR A 121 7.33 -18.71 4.65
C TYR A 121 6.78 -19.49 5.84
N ARG A 122 7.54 -19.61 6.94
CA ARG A 122 7.05 -20.14 8.22
C ARG A 122 5.90 -19.31 8.80
N ILE A 123 5.95 -17.98 8.68
CA ILE A 123 4.83 -17.11 9.11
C ILE A 123 3.64 -17.25 8.18
N LYS A 124 3.87 -17.33 6.86
CA LYS A 124 2.80 -17.44 5.86
C LYS A 124 2.04 -18.75 5.92
N SER A 125 2.73 -19.84 6.24
CA SER A 125 2.13 -21.16 6.31
C SER A 125 1.11 -21.32 7.43
N LYS A 126 1.26 -20.58 8.54
CA LYS A 126 0.24 -20.50 9.60
C LYS A 126 -1.13 -20.02 9.09
N THR A 127 -1.15 -19.32 7.94
CA THR A 127 -2.36 -18.82 7.28
C THR A 127 -2.66 -19.46 5.92
N ARG A 128 -1.79 -20.36 5.43
CA ARG A 128 -1.88 -21.02 4.12
C ARG A 128 -1.28 -22.43 4.25
N THR A 129 -2.15 -23.43 4.36
CA THR A 129 -1.78 -24.83 4.65
C THR A 129 -0.93 -25.48 3.56
N ASP A 130 -1.05 -25.05 2.30
CA ASP A 130 -0.42 -25.75 1.16
C ASP A 130 0.97 -25.21 0.79
N HIS A 131 1.65 -24.54 1.73
CA HIS A 131 2.97 -23.98 1.47
C HIS A 131 4.08 -25.02 1.70
N PRO A 132 5.10 -25.16 0.83
CA PRO A 132 6.20 -26.13 1.00
C PRO A 132 7.11 -25.94 2.24
N PHE A 133 6.81 -24.94 3.09
CA PHE A 133 7.47 -24.70 4.38
C PHE A 133 6.42 -24.51 5.49
N ALA A 134 5.23 -25.09 5.31
CA ALA A 134 4.27 -25.21 6.37
C ALA A 134 4.78 -26.19 7.40
N GLU A 135 4.90 -25.72 8.65
CA GLU A 135 5.01 -26.63 9.79
C GLU A 135 3.72 -27.47 9.78
N GLU A 136 3.87 -28.79 9.70
CA GLU A 136 2.74 -29.70 9.87
C GLU A 136 2.07 -29.33 11.19
N LYS A 137 0.77 -29.01 11.15
CA LYS A 137 0.02 -28.81 12.38
C LYS A 137 0.04 -30.15 13.11
N GLU A 138 0.81 -30.26 14.19
CA GLU A 138 0.68 -31.36 15.14
C GLU A 138 -0.81 -31.51 15.44
N HIS A 139 -1.39 -32.62 14.98
CA HIS A 139 -2.75 -32.99 15.33
C HIS A 139 -2.69 -33.37 16.81
N ASP A 140 -3.08 -32.45 17.68
CA ASP A 140 -3.43 -32.79 19.06
C ASP A 140 -4.43 -33.95 19.00
N SER A 141 -3.97 -35.10 19.48
CA SER A 141 -4.69 -36.36 19.55
C SER A 141 -5.53 -36.44 20.82
#